data_AF-A0A5V6VY46-F1
#
_entry.id   AF-A0A5V6VY46-F1
#
_cell.length_a   1.000
_cell.length_b   1.000
_cell.length_c   1.000
_cell.angle_alpha   90.00
_cell.angle_beta   90.00
_cell.angle_gamma   90.00
#
_symmetry.space_group_name_H-M   'P 1'
#
loop_
_entity.id
_entity.type
_entity.pdbx_description
1 polymer ?
#
loop_
_entity_poly.entity_id
_entity_poly.type
_entity_poly.pdbx_seq_one_letter_code
_entity_poly.pdbx_strand_id
1 'polypeptide(L)'
;MNKVALITGVTGQDGSYLAEFLLEKGYEVHGIKRRASSFNTERVDHIYQDPHSCNPKFHLHYGDLTDASNLTRILQEVQPDEVYNLGAMSHVAVSFESPEYT
;
A
#
# COMPACT_ATOMS: atom_id res chain seq x y z
N MET A 1 -19.46 -7.73 -8.35
CA MET A 1 -18.26 -7.90 -7.51
C MET A 1 -17.49 -6.61 -7.59
N ASN A 2 -17.01 -6.08 -6.45
CA ASN A 2 -16.11 -4.94 -6.46
C ASN A 2 -14.73 -5.44 -6.89
N LYS A 3 -14.02 -4.65 -7.67
CA LYS A 3 -12.64 -4.97 -8.02
C LYS A 3 -11.73 -4.77 -6.81
N VAL A 4 -10.72 -5.62 -6.67
CA VAL A 4 -9.71 -5.57 -5.62
C VAL A 4 -8.42 -5.02 -6.19
N ALA A 5 -7.89 -3.95 -5.58
CA ALA A 5 -6.62 -3.34 -5.96
C ALA A 5 -5.58 -3.49 -4.84
N LEU A 6 -4.36 -3.89 -5.18
CA LEU A 6 -3.22 -3.92 -4.28
C LEU A 6 -2.21 -2.82 -4.64
N ILE A 7 -1.94 -1.90 -3.71
CA ILE A 7 -1.02 -0.77 -3.89
C ILE A 7 0.20 -0.95 -2.98
N THR A 8 1.40 -1.05 -3.57
CA THR A 8 2.65 -0.94 -2.81
C THR A 8 3.04 0.53 -2.70
N GLY A 9 3.70 0.95 -1.60
CA GLY A 9 4.01 2.36 -1.40
C GLY A 9 2.76 3.23 -1.16
N VAL A 10 1.68 2.64 -0.63
CA VAL A 10 0.39 3.31 -0.40
C VAL A 10 0.47 4.55 0.49
N THR A 11 1.46 4.61 1.38
CA THR A 11 1.69 5.75 2.29
C THR A 11 2.51 6.89 1.65
N GLY A 12 2.98 6.70 0.42
CA GLY A 12 3.59 7.74 -0.40
C GLY A 12 2.55 8.70 -0.98
N GLN A 13 3.01 9.72 -1.69
CA GLN A 13 2.14 10.73 -2.31
C GLN A 13 1.19 10.12 -3.34
N ASP A 14 1.74 9.44 -4.35
CA ASP A 14 0.93 8.89 -5.44
C ASP A 14 0.05 7.73 -4.94
N GLY A 15 0.56 6.95 -3.99
CA GLY A 15 -0.17 5.86 -3.35
C GLY A 15 -1.42 6.33 -2.62
N SER A 16 -1.37 7.44 -1.89
CA SER A 16 -2.52 7.96 -1.15
C SER A 16 -3.61 8.49 -2.09
N TYR A 17 -3.22 9.26 -3.12
CA TYR A 17 -4.17 9.77 -4.10
C TYR A 17 -4.80 8.65 -4.93
N LEU A 18 -4.03 7.63 -5.30
CA LEU A 18 -4.56 6.46 -6.01
C LEU A 18 -5.54 5.67 -5.13
N ALA A 19 -5.24 5.51 -3.84
CA ALA A 19 -6.13 4.83 -2.90
C ALA A 19 -7.49 5.54 -2.80
N GLU A 20 -7.49 6.87 -2.62
CA GLU A 20 -8.71 7.70 -2.63
C GLU A 20 -9.52 7.50 -3.92
N PHE A 21 -8.86 7.67 -5.07
CA PHE A 21 -9.49 7.55 -6.38
C PHE A 21 -10.14 6.19 -6.62
N LEU A 22 -9.48 5.10 -6.20
CA LEU A 22 -10.02 3.75 -6.35
C LEU A 22 -11.18 3.48 -5.38
N LEU A 23 -11.10 3.98 -4.14
CA LEU A 23 -12.19 3.90 -3.17
C LEU A 23 -13.45 4.64 -3.67
N GLU A 24 -13.28 5.84 -4.25
CA GLU A 24 -14.37 6.59 -4.89
C GLU A 24 -15.02 5.83 -6.05
N LYS A 25 -14.24 5.04 -6.79
CA LYS A 25 -14.75 4.14 -7.84
C LYS A 25 -15.39 2.87 -7.31
N GLY A 26 -15.43 2.68 -5.99
CA GLY A 26 -16.05 1.53 -5.34
C GLY A 26 -15.17 0.28 -5.27
N TYR A 27 -13.86 0.40 -5.50
CA TYR A 27 -12.91 -0.69 -5.32
C TYR A 27 -12.76 -1.06 -3.84
N GLU A 28 -12.33 -2.28 -3.60
CA GLU A 28 -11.68 -2.69 -2.37
C GLU A 28 -10.17 -2.47 -2.53
N VAL A 29 -9.56 -1.72 -1.63
CA VAL A 29 -8.18 -1.26 -1.76
C VAL A 29 -7.34 -1.82 -0.63
N HIS A 30 -6.29 -2.53 -1.01
CA HIS A 30 -5.29 -3.11 -0.12
C HIS A 30 -3.98 -2.35 -0.30
N GLY A 31 -3.44 -1.82 0.78
CA GLY A 31 -2.18 -1.10 0.80
C GLY A 31 -1.09 -1.88 1.53
N ILE A 32 0.12 -1.94 0.98
CA ILE A 32 1.30 -2.47 1.69
C ILE A 32 2.04 -1.31 2.34
N LYS A 33 2.21 -1.39 3.67
CA LYS A 33 3.03 -0.47 4.45
C LYS A 33 4.22 -1.19 5.09
N ARG A 34 5.36 -0.49 5.14
CA ARG A 34 6.54 -0.94 5.88
C ARG A 34 6.33 -0.76 7.38
N ARG A 35 6.91 -1.65 8.18
CA ARG A 35 7.01 -1.44 9.62
C ARG A 35 7.93 -0.24 9.88
N ALA A 36 7.47 0.67 10.72
CA ALA A 36 8.23 1.80 11.19
C ALA A 36 8.04 1.95 12.70
N SER A 37 9.06 2.46 13.38
CA SER A 37 9.01 2.77 14.82
C SER A 37 8.13 4.00 15.13
N SER A 38 7.81 4.78 14.10
CA SER A 38 6.93 5.96 14.17
C SER A 38 5.77 5.80 13.20
N PHE A 39 4.68 6.52 13.46
CA PHE A 39 3.53 6.56 12.56
C PHE A 39 3.97 7.12 11.19
N ASN A 40 3.64 6.38 10.14
CA ASN A 40 4.02 6.68 8.75
C ASN A 40 2.81 6.64 7.81
N THR A 41 1.60 6.77 8.37
CA THR A 41 0.33 6.64 7.65
C THR A 41 -0.43 7.96 7.50
N GLU A 42 0.16 9.10 7.87
CA GLU A 42 -0.50 10.42 7.86
C GLU A 42 -1.26 10.74 6.56
N ARG A 43 -0.72 10.32 5.40
CA ARG A 43 -1.33 10.54 4.08
C ARG A 43 -2.55 9.66 3.78
N VAL A 44 -2.81 8.64 4.58
CA VAL A 44 -3.93 7.70 4.40
C VAL A 44 -4.80 7.56 5.65
N ASP A 45 -4.50 8.30 6.72
CA ASP A 45 -5.22 8.20 7.98
C ASP A 45 -6.69 8.66 7.85
N HIS A 46 -6.97 9.64 6.98
CA HIS A 46 -8.33 10.15 6.76
C HIS A 46 -9.22 9.22 5.93
N ILE A 47 -8.63 8.33 5.12
CA ILE A 47 -9.35 7.26 4.41
C ILE A 47 -9.35 5.94 5.19
N TYR A 48 -8.56 5.84 6.26
CA TYR A 48 -8.52 4.65 7.08
C TYR A 48 -9.84 4.46 7.83
N GLN A 49 -10.40 3.26 7.68
CA GLN A 49 -11.66 2.89 8.30
C GLN A 49 -11.37 2.02 9.52
N ASP A 50 -12.14 2.23 10.59
CA ASP A 50 -12.02 1.40 11.78
C ASP A 50 -12.27 -0.08 11.38
N PRO A 51 -11.40 -1.03 11.77
CA PRO A 51 -11.59 -2.45 11.48
C PRO A 51 -12.92 -3.03 11.95
N HIS A 52 -13.58 -2.39 12.93
CA HIS A 52 -14.89 -2.77 13.45
C HIS A 52 -16.07 -2.19 12.64
N SER A 53 -15.80 -1.41 11.59
CA SER A 53 -16.85 -0.96 10.67
C SER A 53 -17.46 -2.16 9.94
N CYS A 54 -18.75 -2.06 9.56
CA CYS A 54 -19.48 -3.20 9.00
C CYS A 54 -18.92 -3.73 7.66
N ASN A 55 -18.16 -2.91 6.92
CA ASN A 55 -17.59 -3.31 5.63
C ASN A 55 -16.44 -2.38 5.22
N PRO A 56 -15.27 -2.47 5.88
CA PRO A 56 -14.13 -1.63 5.52
C PRO A 56 -13.72 -1.93 4.09
N LYS A 57 -13.52 -0.89 3.27
CA LYS A 57 -13.03 -1.03 1.88
C LYS A 57 -11.54 -0.76 1.73
N PHE A 58 -10.88 -0.30 2.80
CA PHE A 58 -9.46 0.01 2.80
C PHE A 58 -8.74 -0.81 3.86
N HIS A 59 -7.75 -1.60 3.44
CA HIS A 59 -7.02 -2.54 4.27
C HIS A 59 -5.52 -2.27 4.19
N LEU A 60 -4.82 -2.28 5.33
CA LEU A 60 -3.38 -2.12 5.38
C LEU A 60 -2.68 -3.39 5.83
N HIS A 61 -1.71 -3.83 5.03
CA HIS A 61 -0.89 -5.02 5.26
C HIS A 61 0.54 -4.61 5.56
N TYR A 62 1.17 -5.29 6.53
CA TYR A 62 2.60 -5.12 6.75
C TYR A 62 3.39 -5.95 5.74
N GLY A 63 4.21 -5.27 4.95
CA GLY A 63 5.10 -5.90 3.99
C GLY A 63 6.24 -5.02 3.55
N ASP A 64 7.23 -5.66 2.93
CA ASP A 64 8.41 -5.03 2.38
C ASP A 64 8.67 -5.57 0.97
N LEU A 65 9.07 -4.69 0.05
CA LEU A 65 9.33 -5.06 -1.34
C LEU A 65 10.56 -5.97 -1.51
N THR A 66 11.45 -5.97 -0.51
CA THR A 66 12.63 -6.84 -0.47
C THR A 66 12.33 -8.24 0.06
N ASP A 67 11.16 -8.45 0.69
CA ASP A 67 10.73 -9.74 1.22
C ASP A 67 9.70 -10.41 0.28
N ALA A 68 10.20 -11.18 -0.68
CA ALA A 68 9.37 -11.89 -1.65
C ALA A 68 8.39 -12.88 -1.00
N SER A 69 8.73 -13.46 0.15
CA SER A 69 7.85 -14.42 0.84
C SER A 69 6.64 -13.72 1.43
N ASN A 70 6.85 -12.55 2.04
CA ASN A 70 5.78 -11.71 2.54
C ASN A 70 4.85 -11.22 1.42
N LEU A 71 5.40 -10.71 0.32
CA LEU A 71 4.60 -10.26 -0.82
C LEU A 71 3.78 -11.40 -1.43
N THR A 72 4.38 -12.58 -1.58
CA THR A 72 3.68 -13.77 -2.11
C THR A 72 2.48 -14.14 -1.23
N ARG A 73 2.66 -14.11 0.10
CA ARG A 73 1.58 -14.35 1.05
C ARG A 73 0.46 -13.32 0.92
N ILE A 74 0.79 -12.02 0.84
CA ILE A 74 -0.21 -10.96 0.67
C ILE A 74 -0.97 -11.14 -0.64
N LEU A 75 -0.29 -11.41 -1.75
CA LEU A 75 -0.94 -11.65 -3.05
C LEU A 75 -1.88 -12.86 -2.99
N GLN A 76 -1.48 -13.94 -2.32
CA GLN A 76 -2.30 -15.13 -2.13
C GLN A 76 -3.55 -14.85 -1.28
N GLU A 77 -3.41 -14.08 -0.20
CA GLU A 77 -4.52 -13.72 0.69
C GLU A 77 -5.49 -12.73 0.04
N VAL A 78 -4.98 -11.73 -0.69
CA VAL A 78 -5.77 -10.63 -1.25
C VAL A 78 -6.42 -10.99 -2.59
N GLN A 79 -5.77 -11.82 -3.42
CA GLN A 79 -6.23 -12.12 -4.78
C GLN A 79 -6.63 -10.87 -5.59
N PRO A 80 -5.74 -9.87 -5.75
CA PRO A 80 -6.10 -8.61 -6.39
C PRO A 80 -6.36 -8.77 -7.90
N ASP A 81 -7.34 -8.03 -8.41
CA ASP A 81 -7.57 -7.87 -9.85
C ASP A 81 -6.51 -6.97 -10.49
N GLU A 82 -6.02 -5.98 -9.73
CA GLU A 82 -5.07 -4.97 -10.19
C GLU A 82 -3.96 -4.76 -9.15
N VAL A 83 -2.70 -4.71 -9.60
CA VAL A 83 -1.53 -4.45 -8.74
C VAL A 83 -0.82 -3.18 -9.22
N TYR A 84 -0.66 -2.22 -8.31
CA TYR A 84 0.03 -0.95 -8.55
C TYR A 84 1.31 -0.91 -7.73
N ASN A 85 2.46 -1.10 -8.38
CA ASN A 85 3.75 -1.11 -7.71
C ASN A 85 4.35 0.30 -7.63
N LEU A 86 3.99 1.08 -6.60
CA LEU A 86 4.50 2.45 -6.39
C LEU A 86 5.56 2.54 -5.28
N GLY A 87 5.82 1.45 -4.57
CA GLY A 87 6.88 1.40 -3.57
C GLY A 87 8.26 1.44 -4.24
N ALA A 88 9.04 2.45 -3.89
CA ALA A 88 10.42 2.61 -4.35
C ALA A 88 11.20 3.47 -3.34
N MET A 89 12.53 3.41 -3.40
CA MET A 89 13.37 4.49 -2.91
C MET A 89 13.39 5.58 -3.97
N SER A 90 12.49 6.56 -3.82
CA SER A 90 12.21 7.56 -4.86
C SER A 90 13.09 8.81 -4.78
N HIS A 91 13.98 8.90 -3.77
CA HIS A 91 14.81 10.07 -3.58
C HIS A 91 16.17 9.91 -4.29
N VAL A 92 16.34 10.63 -5.40
CA VAL A 92 17.53 10.51 -6.27
C VAL A 92 18.83 10.69 -5.51
N ALA A 93 18.95 11.66 -4.60
CA ALA A 93 20.20 11.88 -3.87
C ALA A 93 20.58 10.68 -2.98
N VAL A 94 19.61 10.07 -2.30
CA VAL A 94 19.82 8.92 -1.42
C VAL A 94 20.18 7.65 -2.21
N SER A 95 19.81 7.59 -3.50
CA SER A 95 20.22 6.47 -4.38
C SER A 95 21.71 6.35 -4.58
N PHE A 96 22.45 7.46 -4.51
CA PHE A 96 23.91 7.43 -4.61
C PHE A 96 24.58 6.99 -3.30
N GLU A 97 23.89 7.16 -2.17
CA GLU A 97 24.39 6.74 -0.85
C GLU A 97 24.11 5.25 -0.57
N SER A 98 23.04 4.71 -1.13
CA SER A 98 22.65 3.31 -0.92
C SER A 98 22.04 2.71 -2.20
N PRO A 99 22.88 2.35 -3.19
CA PRO A 99 22.45 1.97 -4.54
C PRO A 99 21.72 0.62 -4.58
N GLU A 100 21.97 -0.27 -3.63
CA GLU A 100 21.32 -1.59 -3.51
C GLU A 100 19.81 -1.55 -3.21
N TYR A 101 19.25 -0.37 -2.88
CA TYR A 101 17.82 -0.17 -2.61
C TYR A 101 17.08 0.56 -3.74
N THR A 102 17.72 0.76 -4.89
CA THR A 102 17.09 1.26 -6.14
C THR A 102 16.82 0.10 -7.08
#